data_AF-A0A2D8K162-F1
#
_entry.id   AF-A0A2D8K162-F1
#
_cell.length_a   1.000
_cell.length_b   1.000
_cell.length_c   1.000
_cell.angle_alpha   90.00
_cell.angle_beta   90.00
_cell.angle_gamma   90.00
#
_symmetry.space_group_name_H-M   'P 1'
#
loop_
_entity.id
_entity.type
_entity.pdbx_description
1 polymer ?
#
loop_
_entity_poly.entity_id
_entity_poly.type
_entity_poly.pdbx_seq_one_letter_code
_entity_poly.pdbx_strand_id
1 'polypeptide(L)' 'MFDAEVRGKLALWRYDYNNVRPHSSLGNKTPNEVRREMEELDAGATQAVAHADQPNYQSRTRRLSN' A
#
# COMPACT_ATOMS: atom_id res chain seq x y z
N MET A 1 -8.33 -36.40 -12.30
CA MET A 1 -6.86 -36.28 -12.18
C MET A 1 -6.29 -35.05 -12.89
N PHE A 2 -6.85 -34.62 -14.05
CA PHE A 2 -6.37 -33.45 -14.82
C PHE A 2 -6.55 -32.07 -14.15
N ASP A 3 -7.49 -31.93 -13.22
CA ASP A 3 -7.82 -30.64 -12.59
C ASP A 3 -6.67 -30.10 -11.70
N ALA A 4 -5.94 -30.99 -11.01
CA ALA A 4 -4.86 -30.58 -10.10
C ALA A 4 -3.64 -30.01 -10.84
N GLU A 5 -3.26 -30.61 -11.98
CA GLU A 5 -2.13 -30.12 -12.79
C GLU A 5 -2.46 -28.78 -13.45
N VAL A 6 -3.68 -28.62 -13.97
CA VAL A 6 -4.13 -27.36 -14.58
C VAL A 6 -4.16 -26.24 -13.54
N ARG A 7 -4.67 -26.50 -12.33
CA ARG A 7 -4.64 -25.55 -11.22
C ARG A 7 -3.21 -25.21 -10.79
N GLY A 8 -2.31 -26.19 -10.78
CA GLY A 8 -0.89 -25.99 -10.47
C GLY A 8 -0.21 -25.05 -11.47
N LYS A 9 -0.41 -25.30 -12.77
CA LYS A 9 0.12 -24.43 -13.83
C LYS A 9 -0.48 -23.02 -13.74
N LEU A 10 -1.78 -22.90 -13.48
CA LEU A 10 -2.44 -21.59 -13.33
C LEU A 10 -1.91 -20.82 -12.11
N ALA A 11 -1.70 -21.50 -10.98
CA ALA A 11 -1.15 -20.88 -9.77
C ALA A 11 0.27 -20.33 -10.03
N LEU A 12 1.11 -21.09 -10.74
CA LEU A 12 2.45 -20.66 -11.11
C LEU A 12 2.43 -19.42 -12.00
N TRP A 13 1.60 -19.42 -13.05
CA TRP A 13 1.44 -18.28 -13.95
C TRP A 13 0.94 -17.04 -13.22
N ARG A 14 -0.06 -17.20 -12.34
CA ARG A 14 -0.61 -16.10 -11.55
C ARG A 14 0.42 -15.52 -10.59
N TYR A 15 1.30 -16.34 -10.03
CA TYR A 15 2.40 -15.86 -9.21
C TYR A 15 3.41 -15.06 -10.03
N ASP A 16 3.90 -15.61 -11.15
CA ASP A 16 4.90 -15.00 -12.02
C ASP A 16 4.43 -13.65 -12.57
N TYR A 17 3.19 -13.57 -13.07
CA TYR A 17 2.60 -12.33 -13.57
C TYR A 17 2.48 -11.25 -12.47
N ASN A 18 1.99 -11.62 -11.28
CA ASN A 18 1.71 -10.64 -10.23
C ASN A 18 2.94 -10.16 -9.47
N ASN A 19 4.02 -10.96 -9.41
CA ASN A 19 5.16 -10.71 -8.54
C ASN A 19 6.50 -10.53 -9.27
N VAL A 20 6.66 -11.06 -10.48
CA VAL A 20 7.97 -11.13 -11.14
C VAL A 20 8.01 -10.24 -12.39
N ARG A 21 6.92 -10.18 -13.15
CA ARG A 21 6.90 -9.49 -14.44
C ARG A 21 6.59 -7.99 -14.31
N PRO A 22 7.51 -7.09 -14.65
CA PRO A 22 7.20 -5.68 -14.78
C PRO A 22 6.40 -5.42 -16.06
N HIS A 23 5.40 -4.55 -15.97
CA HIS A 23 4.53 -4.20 -17.09
C HIS A 23 4.72 -2.72 -17.46
N SER A 24 4.95 -2.43 -18.73
CA SER A 24 5.15 -1.05 -19.21
C SER A 24 3.94 -0.15 -18.97
N SER A 25 2.72 -0.71 -19.04
CA SER A 25 1.48 -0.01 -18.70
C SER A 25 1.39 0.40 -17.23
N LEU A 26 2.14 -0.28 -16.36
CA LEU A 26 2.25 0.00 -14.93
C LEU A 26 3.54 0.77 -14.60
N GLY A 27 4.19 1.37 -15.59
CA GLY A 27 5.45 2.08 -15.41
C GLY A 27 6.63 1.15 -15.10
N ASN A 28 6.67 -0.02 -15.75
CA ASN A 28 7.65 -1.09 -15.51
C ASN A 28 7.61 -1.66 -14.08
N LYS A 29 6.44 -1.68 -13.45
CA LYS A 29 6.20 -2.31 -12.14
C LYS A 29 5.35 -3.57 -12.28
N THR A 30 5.46 -4.44 -11.29
CA THR A 30 4.57 -5.59 -11.15
C THR A 30 3.23 -5.14 -10.54
N PRO A 31 2.13 -5.88 -10.78
CA PRO A 31 0.84 -5.57 -10.18
C PRO A 31 0.87 -5.47 -8.65
N ASN A 32 1.63 -6.34 -7.97
CA ASN A 32 1.74 -6.28 -6.51
C ASN A 32 2.53 -5.08 -6.00
N GLU A 33 3.52 -4.60 -6.75
CA GLU A 33 4.22 -3.35 -6.41
C GLU A 33 3.29 -2.16 -6.49
N VAL A 34 2.48 -2.06 -7.55
CA VAL A 34 1.49 -0.98 -7.68
C VAL A 34 0.50 -1.03 -6.52
N ARG A 35 -0.01 -2.22 -6.17
CA ARG A 35 -0.92 -2.36 -5.02
C ARG A 35 -0.27 -1.91 -3.72
N ARG A 36 0.99 -2.31 -3.46
CA ARG A 36 1.71 -1.92 -2.24
C ARG A 36 1.92 -0.41 -2.19
N GLU A 37 2.30 0.21 -3.30
CA GLU A 37 2.45 1.67 -3.38
C GLU A 37 1.12 2.39 -3.09
N MET A 38 -0.01 1.88 -3.61
CA MET A 38 -1.34 2.43 -3.30
C MET A 38 -1.69 2.29 -1.82
N GLU A 39 -1.41 1.13 -1.20
CA GLU A 39 -1.62 0.89 0.24
C GLU A 39 -0.77 1.83 1.11
N GLU A 40 0.49 2.08 0.72
CA GLU A 40 1.39 3.02 1.42
C GLU A 40 0.89 4.47 1.33
N LEU A 41 0.36 4.87 0.17
CA LEU A 41 -0.23 6.21 -0.03
C LEU A 41 -1.48 6.39 0.85
N ASP A 42 -2.37 5.40 0.89
CA ASP A 42 -3.58 5.44 1.71
C ASP A 42 -3.26 5.42 3.22
N ALA A 43 -2.27 4.61 3.62
CA ALA A 43 -1.77 4.59 4.99
C ALA A 43 -1.17 5.95 5.40
N GLY A 44 -0.39 6.58 4.51
CA GLY A 44 0.15 7.92 4.73
C GLY A 44 -0.93 9.00 4.83
N ALA A 45 -1.97 8.93 3.99
CA ALA A 45 -3.12 9.82 4.06
C ALA A 45 -3.86 9.67 5.41
N THR A 46 -4.02 8.44 5.88
CA THR A 46 -4.65 8.14 7.18
C THR A 46 -3.83 8.71 8.35
N GLN A 47 -2.49 8.57 8.30
CA GLN A 47 -1.60 9.15 9.31
C GLN A 47 -1.63 10.70 9.30
N ALA A 48 -1.66 11.32 8.12
CA ALA A 48 -1.74 12.78 8.01
C ALA A 48 -3.03 13.34 8.62
N VAL A 49 -4.17 12.67 8.39
CA VAL A 49 -5.46 13.01 9.01
C VAL A 49 -5.41 12.82 10.53
N ALA A 50 -4.84 11.71 11.01
CA ALA A 50 -4.70 11.45 12.44
C ALA A 50 -3.80 12.47 13.17
N HIS A 51 -2.74 12.96 12.51
CA HIS A 51 -1.89 14.02 13.04
C HIS A 51 -2.56 15.41 13.02
N ALA A 52 -3.39 15.69 12.02
CA ALA A 52 -4.17 16.93 11.95
C ALA A 52 -5.28 17.00 13.00
N ASP A 53 -5.85 15.85 13.37
CA ASP A 53 -6.92 15.73 14.38
C ASP A 53 -6.39 15.65 15.83
N GLN A 54 -5.07 15.68 16.03
CA GLN A 54 -4.49 15.84 17.36
C GLN A 54 -4.71 17.30 17.82
N PRO A 55 -5.57 17.58 18.82
CA PRO A 55 -5.71 18.93 19.33
C PRO A 55 -4.37 19.35 19.90
N ASN A 56 -3.80 20.43 19.35
CA ASN A 56 -2.61 21.03 19.92
C ASN A 56 -2.96 21.44 21.37
N TYR A 57 -2.50 20.65 22.33
CA TYR A 57 -2.67 20.94 23.75
C TYR A 57 -1.57 21.91 24.24
N GLN A 58 -0.47 22.02 23.48
CA GLN A 58 0.75 22.72 23.87
C GLN A 58 0.70 24.24 23.66
N SER A 59 -0.22 24.81 22.87
CA SER A 59 -0.28 26.28 22.70
C SER A 59 -0.92 27.02 23.88
N ARG A 60 -1.63 26.31 24.76
CA ARG A 60 -2.39 26.94 25.85
C ARG A 60 -1.58 27.15 27.13
N THR A 61 -0.52 26.38 27.35
CA THR A 61 0.29 26.48 28.57
C THR A 61 1.34 27.61 28.52
N ARG A 62 1.66 28.13 27.34
CA ARG A 62 2.70 29.18 27.17
C ARG A 62 2.17 30.61 27.23
N ARG A 63 0.84 30.81 27.30
CA ARG A 63 0.21 32.15 27.41
C ARG A 63 -0.27 32.50 28.82
N LEU A 64 0.04 31.67 29.82
CA LEU A 64 -0.36 31.89 31.22
C LEU A 64 0.84 32.21 32.15
N SER A 65 2.01 32.50 31.57
CA SER A 65 3.16 33.03 32.29
C SER A 65 3.30 34.52 31.98
N ASN A 66 2.53 35.34 32.72
CA ASN A 66 2.88 36.70 33.18
C ASN A 66 1.78 37.25 34.08
#